data_AF-A0A261C149-F1
#
_entry.id   AF-A0A261C149-F1
#
_cell.length_a   1.000
_cell.length_b   1.000
_cell.length_c   1.000
_cell.angle_alpha   90.00
_cell.angle_beta   90.00
_cell.angle_gamma   90.00
#
_symmetry.space_group_name_H-M   'P 1'
#
loop_
_entity.id
_entity.type
_entity.pdbx_description
1 polymer ?
#
loop_
_entity_poly.entity_id
_entity_poly.type
_entity_poly.pdbx_seq_one_letter_code
_entity_poly.pdbx_strand_id
1 'polypeptide(L)'
;MVAPSRKKSVVHPPHDHTHESTPQKNHHTRVKHVERKRTASISQEDGMEYNKRVRKLHKAFLAHGEELVKDKQNSGSNSDAELPIFDPDCDPENPKKLLFSDISSAAFNIKNGVQRTPCVRSLQLSSKCEMDLYFKKEYLQVTGSFKERGARYALSKLPEKYKKAGVIAASAGNHALALSYHGQQMNIPVTVVMPVTAPLMKIQFCRTLGANVILKGETIAVAKEFALKHATEHNLKYINGYDAIDILAGQGTIGLEILDQVPDVDAILVPVGGGGLIAGIAVAVKTLKPDVHVYGIEAETCPSFTEAYEIGHIITAQAKASLADGLAVPTVGGNSLETAKGLIDKVITVKEESIALSILRLLEVEKAVVEGGGAVGLAAILEGKVPELKGKKVVSILSGGNIDTTVLGRSIERGLAVDGRLIRLEVVVSDRPGGIAELTSTIAHLGASIKDIFHERAWISTDVFHVKVKIIAETRGKEHVDEIETALKKIYDNVVLH
;
A
#
# COMPACT_ATOMS: atom_id res chain seq x y z
N MET A 1 -62.80 25.27 -7.08
CA MET A 1 -63.51 26.56 -7.20
C MET A 1 -63.09 27.47 -6.06
N VAL A 2 -62.48 28.61 -6.43
CA VAL A 2 -62.48 29.95 -5.78
C VAL A 2 -61.88 30.13 -4.37
N ALA A 3 -60.77 30.90 -4.32
CA ALA A 3 -60.17 31.60 -3.18
C ALA A 3 -60.91 32.94 -2.88
N PRO A 4 -60.53 33.80 -1.87
CA PRO A 4 -59.39 34.73 -2.08
C PRO A 4 -58.65 35.39 -0.86
N SER A 5 -57.43 35.88 -1.18
CA SER A 5 -56.73 37.14 -0.77
C SER A 5 -56.11 37.27 0.65
N ARG A 6 -54.80 37.58 0.86
CA ARG A 6 -53.79 38.62 0.44
C ARG A 6 -53.58 39.75 1.50
N LYS A 7 -52.33 39.93 1.97
CA LYS A 7 -51.61 41.20 2.28
C LYS A 7 -50.09 40.91 2.18
N LYS A 8 -49.37 41.37 1.16
CA LYS A 8 -48.69 42.67 0.90
C LYS A 8 -47.25 42.77 1.44
N SER A 9 -46.37 43.07 0.49
CA SER A 9 -44.90 43.22 0.47
C SER A 9 -44.41 44.61 0.86
N VAL A 10 -43.13 44.72 1.26
CA VAL A 10 -42.36 45.97 1.28
C VAL A 10 -40.97 45.73 0.66
N VAL A 11 -40.55 46.67 -0.19
CA VAL A 11 -39.32 46.78 -1.01
C VAL A 11 -38.74 48.17 -0.74
N HIS A 12 -37.39 48.35 -0.80
CA HIS A 12 -36.65 49.56 -1.26
C HIS A 12 -35.12 49.42 -1.04
N PRO A 13 -34.22 50.22 -1.66
CA PRO A 13 -33.82 50.25 -3.08
C PRO A 13 -32.26 50.28 -3.28
N PRO A 14 -31.71 50.40 -4.51
CA PRO A 14 -30.27 50.48 -4.77
C PRO A 14 -29.77 51.91 -5.07
N HIS A 15 -28.47 52.18 -4.87
CA HIS A 15 -27.80 53.40 -5.39
C HIS A 15 -26.41 53.08 -5.94
N ASP A 16 -26.08 53.75 -7.04
CA ASP A 16 -24.92 53.58 -7.92
C ASP A 16 -24.28 54.95 -8.24
N HIS A 17 -23.00 54.91 -8.66
CA HIS A 17 -22.18 55.95 -9.34
C HIS A 17 -21.62 57.14 -8.50
N THR A 18 -20.40 57.69 -8.63
CA THR A 18 -19.44 57.90 -9.75
C THR A 18 -18.01 58.28 -9.24
N HIS A 19 -17.03 58.26 -10.16
CA HIS A 19 -15.59 58.58 -10.08
C HIS A 19 -15.17 60.07 -9.91
N GLU A 20 -13.95 60.31 -9.37
CA GLU A 20 -12.83 61.19 -9.82
C GLU A 20 -11.97 61.73 -8.63
N SER A 21 -10.72 61.27 -8.42
CA SER A 21 -9.39 61.78 -8.88
C SER A 21 -8.66 62.79 -7.93
N THR A 22 -7.61 62.31 -7.22
CA THR A 22 -6.25 62.87 -6.85
C THR A 22 -6.04 64.36 -6.43
N PRO A 23 -4.97 64.78 -5.65
CA PRO A 23 -3.65 64.14 -5.45
C PRO A 23 -2.92 64.21 -4.06
N GLN A 24 -1.94 63.30 -3.90
CA GLN A 24 -0.63 63.33 -3.17
C GLN A 24 -0.37 64.21 -1.93
N LYS A 25 0.19 63.59 -0.87
CA LYS A 25 1.61 63.79 -0.44
C LYS A 25 2.12 62.74 0.58
N ASN A 26 3.40 62.42 0.42
CA ASN A 26 4.19 61.35 1.03
C ASN A 26 4.54 61.57 2.51
N HIS A 27 4.62 60.47 3.28
CA HIS A 27 5.79 60.26 4.15
C HIS A 27 6.17 58.78 4.29
N HIS A 28 7.46 58.54 4.04
CA HIS A 28 8.14 57.26 3.96
C HIS A 28 8.33 56.61 5.34
N THR A 29 8.07 55.30 5.43
CA THR A 29 8.84 54.42 6.33
C THR A 29 9.31 53.21 5.54
N ARG A 30 10.62 52.98 5.58
CA ARG A 30 11.42 52.16 4.66
C ARG A 30 11.57 50.74 5.25
N VAL A 31 10.95 49.73 4.64
CA VAL A 31 11.27 48.31 4.91
C VAL A 31 12.18 47.81 3.79
N LYS A 32 13.36 47.31 4.17
CA LYS A 32 14.43 46.86 3.26
C LYS A 32 13.96 45.64 2.43
N HIS A 33 14.01 45.76 1.11
CA HIS A 33 13.94 44.62 0.19
C HIS A 33 15.20 43.78 0.32
N VAL A 34 15.02 42.48 0.60
CA VAL A 34 16.04 41.45 0.37
C VAL A 34 15.88 40.97 -1.07
N GLU A 35 16.89 41.21 -1.90
CA GLU A 35 16.96 40.73 -3.28
C GLU A 35 16.92 39.18 -3.30
N ARG A 36 15.95 38.62 -4.02
CA ARG A 36 15.98 37.21 -4.42
C ARG A 36 17.07 37.03 -5.48
N LYS A 37 18.20 36.41 -5.10
CA LYS A 37 19.19 35.90 -6.06
C LYS A 37 18.54 34.84 -6.96
N ARG A 38 18.58 35.07 -8.28
CA ARG A 38 18.27 34.08 -9.32
C ARG A 38 19.21 32.88 -9.15
N THR A 39 18.65 31.67 -9.15
CA THR A 39 19.39 30.41 -9.29
C THR A 39 20.16 30.43 -10.61
N ALA A 40 21.48 30.37 -10.53
CA ALA A 40 22.36 30.20 -11.69
C ALA A 40 22.13 28.81 -12.30
N SER A 41 21.99 28.76 -13.62
CA SER A 41 22.02 27.51 -14.39
C SER A 41 23.38 26.84 -14.23
N ILE A 42 23.40 25.58 -13.80
CA ILE A 42 24.59 24.73 -13.72
C ILE A 42 25.24 24.68 -15.11
N SER A 43 26.51 25.05 -15.20
CA SER A 43 27.25 25.01 -16.46
C SER A 43 27.62 23.57 -16.83
N GLN A 44 27.84 23.29 -18.12
CA GLN A 44 28.29 21.96 -18.57
C GLN A 44 29.63 21.53 -17.94
N GLU A 45 30.46 22.48 -17.50
CA GLU A 45 31.72 22.22 -16.81
C GLU A 45 31.50 21.70 -15.38
N ASP A 46 30.51 22.24 -14.66
CA ASP A 46 30.13 21.79 -13.31
C ASP A 46 29.58 20.35 -13.33
N GLY A 47 28.85 19.99 -14.39
CA GLY A 47 28.33 18.63 -14.60
C GLY A 47 29.43 17.61 -14.94
N MET A 48 30.49 18.04 -15.64
CA MET A 48 31.65 17.18 -15.91
C MET A 48 32.51 16.97 -14.66
N GLU A 49 32.69 17.99 -13.83
CA GLU A 49 33.44 17.88 -12.58
C GLU A 49 32.73 17.00 -11.56
N TYR A 50 31.40 17.10 -11.47
CA TYR A 50 30.56 16.21 -10.67
C TYR A 50 30.70 14.74 -11.10
N ASN A 51 30.61 14.46 -12.41
CA ASN A 51 30.79 13.11 -12.95
C ASN A 51 32.21 12.56 -12.73
N LYS A 52 33.24 13.42 -12.75
CA LYS A 52 34.62 13.04 -12.43
C LYS A 52 34.79 12.66 -10.96
N ARG A 53 34.12 13.36 -10.04
CA ARG A 53 34.06 13.01 -8.61
C ARG A 53 33.35 11.68 -8.36
N VAL A 54 32.21 11.44 -9.00
CA VAL A 54 31.46 10.18 -8.89
C VAL A 54 32.28 9.00 -9.43
N ARG A 55 32.96 9.16 -10.57
CA ARG A 55 33.85 8.12 -11.12
C ARG A 55 35.04 7.83 -10.21
N LYS A 56 35.61 8.85 -9.55
CA LYS A 56 36.71 8.68 -8.59
C LYS A 56 36.26 7.92 -7.33
N LEU A 57 35.07 8.22 -6.80
CA LEU A 57 34.44 7.48 -5.69
C LEU A 57 34.16 6.02 -6.06
N HIS A 58 33.64 5.78 -7.27
CA HIS A 58 33.37 4.43 -7.76
C HIS A 58 34.66 3.62 -7.97
N LYS A 59 35.73 4.25 -8.46
CA LYS A 59 37.05 3.60 -8.61
C LYS A 59 37.70 3.28 -7.25
N ALA A 60 37.53 4.14 -6.25
CA ALA A 60 37.98 3.88 -4.88
C ALA A 60 37.18 2.75 -4.22
N PHE A 61 35.87 2.66 -4.48
CA PHE A 61 35.01 1.58 -4.01
C PHE A 61 35.39 0.21 -4.62
N LEU A 62 35.68 0.18 -5.93
CA LEU A 62 36.14 -1.04 -6.61
C LEU A 62 37.52 -1.50 -6.12
N ALA A 63 38.43 -0.56 -5.85
CA ALA A 63 39.76 -0.87 -5.30
C ALA A 63 39.69 -1.42 -3.86
N HIS A 64 38.79 -0.91 -3.01
CA HIS A 64 38.55 -1.49 -1.68
C HIS A 64 37.84 -2.86 -1.73
N GLY A 65 37.02 -3.10 -2.76
CA GLY A 65 36.42 -4.41 -3.01
C GLY A 65 37.44 -5.50 -3.35
N GLU A 66 38.51 -5.15 -4.07
CA GLU A 66 39.57 -6.11 -4.45
C GLU A 66 40.55 -6.42 -3.31
N GLU A 67 40.80 -5.48 -2.39
CA GLU A 67 41.60 -5.75 -1.17
C GLU A 67 40.85 -6.65 -0.17
N LEU A 68 39.53 -6.48 -0.02
CA LEU A 68 38.69 -7.31 0.86
C LEU A 68 38.58 -8.78 0.39
N VAL A 69 38.83 -9.06 -0.89
CA VAL A 69 38.81 -10.42 -1.45
C VAL A 69 40.16 -11.13 -1.24
N LYS A 70 41.27 -10.40 -1.10
CA LYS A 70 42.60 -10.98 -0.82
C LYS A 70 42.81 -11.31 0.66
N ASP A 71 42.27 -10.51 1.59
CA ASP A 71 42.40 -10.77 3.03
C ASP A 71 41.59 -11.98 3.53
N LYS A 72 40.54 -12.38 2.80
CA LYS A 72 39.74 -13.59 3.12
C LYS A 72 40.40 -14.91 2.74
N GLN A 73 41.52 -14.91 2.01
CA GLN A 73 42.23 -16.14 1.64
C GLN A 73 43.37 -16.52 2.59
N ASN A 74 43.70 -15.70 3.60
CA ASN A 74 44.87 -15.92 4.47
C ASN A 74 44.60 -15.92 5.99
N SER A 75 43.36 -15.99 6.45
CA SER A 75 43.06 -16.19 7.88
C SER A 75 42.35 -17.52 8.12
N GLY A 76 43.15 -18.54 8.41
CA GLY A 76 42.67 -19.81 8.91
C GLY A 76 42.32 -19.73 10.41
N SER A 77 41.28 -20.50 10.76
CA SER A 77 40.90 -21.01 12.08
C SER A 77 40.19 -20.08 13.08
N ASN A 78 39.07 -20.62 13.56
CA ASN A 78 38.17 -20.20 14.64
C ASN A 78 37.19 -19.07 14.32
N SER A 79 36.03 -19.44 13.79
CA SER A 79 34.80 -18.68 14.06
C SER A 79 33.87 -19.56 14.90
N ASP A 80 33.67 -19.14 16.14
CA ASP A 80 32.45 -19.46 16.87
C ASP A 80 31.28 -19.02 15.96
N ALA A 81 30.53 -19.98 15.43
CA ALA A 81 29.31 -19.66 14.71
C ALA A 81 28.33 -19.04 15.72
N GLU A 82 28.24 -17.69 15.75
CA GLU A 82 27.23 -16.97 16.53
C GLU A 82 25.86 -17.59 16.21
N LEU A 83 25.22 -18.22 17.21
CA LEU A 83 23.87 -18.77 17.09
C LEU A 83 22.93 -17.67 16.56
N PRO A 84 21.97 -18.00 15.68
CA PRO A 84 21.06 -17.01 15.13
C PRO A 84 20.32 -16.28 16.27
N ILE A 85 20.49 -14.96 16.33
CA ILE A 85 19.82 -14.12 17.31
C ILE A 85 18.33 -14.12 16.97
N PHE A 86 17.50 -14.68 17.86
CA PHE A 86 16.05 -14.76 17.69
C PHE A 86 15.32 -13.82 18.66
N ASP A 87 14.07 -13.47 18.32
CA ASP A 87 13.20 -12.73 19.23
C ASP A 87 12.62 -13.71 20.27
N PRO A 88 12.94 -13.57 21.56
CA PRO A 88 12.50 -14.50 22.60
C PRO A 88 10.97 -14.56 22.78
N ASP A 89 10.22 -13.58 22.27
CA ASP A 89 8.75 -13.62 22.29
C ASP A 89 8.11 -14.33 21.10
N CYS A 90 8.90 -14.64 20.07
CA CYS A 90 8.45 -15.20 18.80
C CYS A 90 9.29 -16.44 18.44
N ASP A 91 9.43 -17.37 19.39
CA ASP A 91 10.12 -18.65 19.20
C ASP A 91 9.27 -19.60 18.34
N PRO A 92 9.72 -19.97 17.13
CA PRO A 92 9.04 -20.95 16.27
C PRO A 92 8.84 -22.33 16.92
N GLU A 93 9.76 -22.76 17.79
CA GLU A 93 9.74 -24.09 18.41
C GLU A 93 8.79 -24.13 19.62
N ASN A 94 8.54 -22.98 20.24
CA ASN A 94 7.66 -22.83 21.40
C ASN A 94 6.63 -21.72 21.17
N PRO A 95 5.74 -21.87 20.18
CA PRO A 95 4.78 -20.81 19.85
C PRO A 95 3.77 -20.63 20.98
N LYS A 96 3.45 -19.37 21.26
CA LYS A 96 2.42 -18.96 22.21
C LYS A 96 1.10 -18.79 21.47
N LYS A 97 0.01 -19.19 22.12
CA LYS A 97 -1.35 -19.04 21.61
C LYS A 97 -2.01 -17.81 22.21
N LEU A 98 -2.57 -16.94 21.37
CA LEU A 98 -3.37 -15.80 21.80
C LEU A 98 -4.69 -16.26 22.41
N LEU A 99 -5.09 -15.67 23.54
CA LEU A 99 -6.38 -15.92 24.17
C LEU A 99 -7.35 -14.75 23.94
N PHE A 100 -8.65 -15.03 23.99
CA PHE A 100 -9.68 -13.99 23.89
C PHE A 100 -9.55 -12.92 25.00
N SER A 101 -9.12 -13.32 26.20
CA SER A 101 -8.86 -12.40 27.32
C SER A 101 -7.78 -11.35 27.01
N ASP A 102 -6.79 -11.71 26.19
CA ASP A 102 -5.74 -10.78 25.75
C ASP A 102 -6.34 -9.71 24.84
N ILE A 103 -7.22 -10.10 23.92
CA ILE A 103 -7.92 -9.18 23.01
C ILE A 103 -8.88 -8.27 23.78
N SER A 104 -9.65 -8.82 24.72
CA SER A 104 -10.53 -8.02 25.58
C SER A 104 -9.75 -6.99 26.39
N SER A 105 -8.58 -7.39 26.92
CA SER A 105 -7.66 -6.48 27.62
C SER A 105 -7.10 -5.42 26.69
N ALA A 106 -6.74 -5.79 25.45
CA ALA A 106 -6.27 -4.86 24.44
C ALA A 106 -7.33 -3.82 24.10
N ALA A 107 -8.56 -4.24 23.82
CA ALA A 107 -9.68 -3.34 23.52
C ALA A 107 -9.89 -2.31 24.63
N PHE A 108 -9.87 -2.74 25.89
CA PHE A 108 -10.02 -1.83 27.02
C PHE A 108 -8.88 -0.81 27.12
N ASN A 109 -7.63 -1.25 26.93
CA ASN A 109 -6.44 -0.41 27.11
C ASN A 109 -6.20 0.57 25.96
N ILE A 110 -6.58 0.24 24.73
CA ILE A 110 -6.34 1.10 23.56
C ILE A 110 -7.51 2.03 23.22
N LYS A 111 -8.70 1.83 23.78
CA LYS A 111 -9.95 2.56 23.41
C LYS A 111 -9.83 4.08 23.37
N ASN A 112 -8.97 4.67 24.20
CA ASN A 112 -8.79 6.13 24.31
C ASN A 112 -7.63 6.67 23.47
N GLY A 113 -6.90 5.83 22.75
CA GLY A 113 -5.78 6.27 21.94
C GLY A 113 -5.65 5.59 20.59
N VAL A 114 -6.63 4.78 20.19
CA VAL A 114 -6.80 4.33 18.82
C VAL A 114 -8.22 4.65 18.39
N GLN A 115 -8.39 5.13 17.16
CA GLN A 115 -9.70 5.49 16.67
C GLN A 115 -10.53 4.23 16.41
N ARG A 116 -11.81 4.29 16.79
CA ARG A 116 -12.78 3.29 16.36
C ARG A 116 -13.21 3.60 14.93
N THR A 117 -12.63 2.89 13.96
CA THR A 117 -12.86 3.20 12.54
C THR A 117 -14.27 2.81 12.08
N PRO A 118 -14.81 3.48 11.06
CA PRO A 118 -16.10 3.10 10.47
C PRO A 118 -16.06 1.70 9.84
N CYS A 119 -17.14 0.92 10.02
CA CYS A 119 -17.46 -0.26 9.23
C CYS A 119 -18.77 0.02 8.49
N VAL A 120 -18.68 0.44 7.22
CA VAL A 120 -19.83 1.01 6.50
C VAL A 120 -20.12 0.25 5.23
N ARG A 121 -21.41 0.13 4.91
CA ARG A 121 -21.91 -0.51 3.69
C ARG A 121 -21.52 0.32 2.46
N SER A 122 -20.99 -0.34 1.43
CA SER A 122 -20.78 0.25 0.11
C SER A 122 -21.95 -0.07 -0.81
N LEU A 123 -22.84 0.90 -1.05
CA LEU A 123 -24.06 0.66 -1.84
C LEU A 123 -23.77 0.20 -3.27
N GLN A 124 -22.86 0.88 -3.96
CA GLN A 124 -22.55 0.60 -5.37
C GLN A 124 -21.80 -0.73 -5.53
N LEU A 125 -20.78 -0.98 -4.70
CA LEU A 125 -20.05 -2.25 -4.78
C LEU A 125 -20.90 -3.43 -4.29
N SER A 126 -21.81 -3.22 -3.34
CA SER A 126 -22.78 -4.24 -2.94
C SER A 126 -23.64 -4.68 -4.12
N SER A 127 -24.23 -3.71 -4.84
CA SER A 127 -25.06 -4.00 -6.02
C SER A 127 -24.26 -4.66 -7.12
N LYS A 128 -23.02 -4.23 -7.36
CA LYS A 128 -22.17 -4.76 -8.44
C LYS A 128 -21.67 -6.18 -8.16
N CYS A 129 -21.39 -6.50 -6.89
CA CYS A 129 -20.85 -7.80 -6.51
C CYS A 129 -21.92 -8.80 -6.07
N GLU A 130 -23.19 -8.38 -6.02
CA GLU A 130 -24.31 -9.17 -5.51
C GLU A 130 -24.07 -9.67 -4.07
N MET A 131 -23.47 -8.81 -3.22
CA MET A 131 -23.16 -9.07 -1.81
C MET A 131 -23.55 -7.85 -0.98
N ASP A 132 -23.96 -8.02 0.27
CA ASP A 132 -24.10 -6.87 1.18
C ASP A 132 -22.72 -6.52 1.75
N LEU A 133 -21.97 -5.69 1.02
CA LEU A 133 -20.55 -5.44 1.24
C LEU A 133 -20.31 -4.25 2.17
N TYR A 134 -19.59 -4.49 3.25
CA TYR A 134 -19.14 -3.50 4.24
C TYR A 134 -17.62 -3.38 4.20
N PHE A 135 -17.11 -2.17 4.42
CA PHE A 135 -15.69 -1.92 4.54
C PHE A 135 -15.33 -1.45 5.94
N LYS A 136 -14.43 -2.20 6.60
CA LYS A 136 -13.77 -1.77 7.82
C LYS A 136 -12.58 -0.88 7.47
N LYS A 137 -12.72 0.44 7.68
CA LYS A 137 -11.84 1.47 7.11
C LYS A 137 -10.61 1.76 7.99
N GLU A 138 -9.74 0.77 8.18
CA GLU A 138 -8.52 0.90 9.00
C GLU A 138 -7.47 1.85 8.40
N TYR A 139 -7.54 2.14 7.10
CA TYR A 139 -6.74 3.20 6.48
C TYR A 139 -7.00 4.61 7.04
N LEU A 140 -8.11 4.81 7.79
CA LEU A 140 -8.44 6.08 8.44
C LEU A 140 -7.79 6.26 9.82
N GLN A 141 -7.01 5.28 10.30
CA GLN A 141 -6.15 5.49 11.46
C GLN A 141 -5.16 6.64 11.18
N VAL A 142 -4.63 7.28 12.23
CA VAL A 142 -3.76 8.46 12.11
C VAL A 142 -2.50 8.17 11.31
N THR A 143 -1.90 7.01 11.49
CA THR A 143 -0.73 6.53 10.74
C THR A 143 -1.13 5.79 9.46
N GLY A 144 -2.40 5.84 9.06
CA GLY A 144 -2.89 5.30 7.81
C GLY A 144 -3.07 3.78 7.76
N SER A 145 -3.06 3.05 8.89
CA SER A 145 -3.29 1.60 8.90
C SER A 145 -3.66 1.02 10.26
N PHE A 146 -4.11 -0.24 10.26
CA PHE A 146 -4.45 -1.01 11.46
C PHE A 146 -3.30 -1.20 12.47
N LYS A 147 -2.03 -1.04 12.05
CA LYS A 147 -0.87 -1.37 12.87
C LYS A 147 -0.80 -0.59 14.18
N GLU A 148 -1.49 0.56 14.26
CA GLU A 148 -1.66 1.33 15.50
C GLU A 148 -2.17 0.51 16.67
N ARG A 149 -3.11 -0.42 16.43
CA ARG A 149 -3.77 -1.18 17.51
C ARG A 149 -2.79 -2.05 18.28
N GLY A 150 -2.08 -2.93 17.57
CA GLY A 150 -1.03 -3.74 18.18
C GLY A 150 0.12 -2.90 18.70
N ALA A 151 0.62 -1.93 17.94
CA ALA A 151 1.73 -1.08 18.38
C ALA A 151 1.41 -0.37 19.70
N ARG A 152 0.24 0.26 19.81
CA ARG A 152 -0.17 0.93 21.04
C ARG A 152 -0.33 -0.05 22.20
N TYR A 153 -0.94 -1.22 21.97
CA TYR A 153 -1.13 -2.19 23.03
C TYR A 153 0.20 -2.75 23.54
N ALA A 154 1.11 -3.15 22.64
CA ALA A 154 2.45 -3.62 22.99
C ALA A 154 3.24 -2.56 23.80
N LEU A 155 3.19 -1.30 23.37
CA LEU A 155 3.81 -0.19 24.11
C LEU A 155 3.19 -0.01 25.51
N SER A 156 1.86 -0.13 25.63
CA SER A 156 1.16 -0.02 26.92
C SER A 156 1.51 -1.15 27.90
N LYS A 157 1.92 -2.31 27.38
CA LYS A 157 2.32 -3.49 28.15
C LYS A 157 3.81 -3.56 28.46
N LEU A 158 4.60 -2.59 28.00
CA LEU A 158 6.04 -2.58 28.26
C LEU A 158 6.35 -2.61 29.77
N PRO A 159 7.21 -3.53 30.22
CA PRO A 159 7.81 -3.46 31.54
C PRO A 159 8.53 -2.12 31.76
N GLU A 160 8.52 -1.61 33.00
CA GLU A 160 9.13 -0.32 33.38
C GLU A 160 10.58 -0.16 32.90
N LYS A 161 11.37 -1.25 32.92
CA LYS A 161 12.76 -1.25 32.43
C LYS A 161 12.88 -0.79 30.97
N TYR A 162 11.90 -1.11 30.13
CA TYR A 162 11.91 -0.76 28.70
C TYR A 162 11.21 0.55 28.39
N LYS A 163 10.38 1.09 29.29
CA LYS A 163 9.74 2.40 29.04
C LYS A 163 10.76 3.53 28.92
N LYS A 164 11.85 3.48 29.71
CA LYS A 164 12.95 4.44 29.66
C LYS A 164 14.01 4.07 28.61
N ALA A 165 14.37 2.79 28.50
CA ALA A 165 15.37 2.33 27.55
C ALA A 165 14.89 2.50 26.09
N GLY A 166 13.61 2.21 25.85
CA GLY A 166 12.98 2.29 24.54
C GLY A 166 12.79 0.93 23.88
N VAL A 167 12.20 1.00 22.70
CA VAL A 167 11.91 -0.16 21.84
C VAL A 167 12.66 -0.05 20.53
N ILE A 168 12.82 -1.19 19.86
CA ILE A 168 13.38 -1.28 18.52
C ILE A 168 12.54 -2.19 17.63
N ALA A 169 12.40 -1.86 16.36
CA ALA A 169 11.77 -2.74 15.38
C ALA A 169 12.48 -2.64 14.02
N ALA A 170 12.48 -3.74 13.28
CA ALA A 170 12.84 -3.72 11.87
C ALA A 170 11.58 -3.65 11.02
N SER A 171 11.35 -2.49 10.41
CA SER A 171 10.21 -2.28 9.51
C SER A 171 10.45 -1.04 8.68
N ALA A 172 10.23 -1.15 7.36
CA ALA A 172 10.20 -0.01 6.44
C ALA A 172 8.76 0.38 6.06
N GLY A 173 7.77 0.06 6.89
CA GLY A 173 6.34 0.19 6.54
C GLY A 173 5.44 0.60 7.71
N ASN A 174 4.18 0.16 7.64
CA ASN A 174 3.11 0.57 8.54
C ASN A 174 3.40 0.36 10.04
N HIS A 175 4.15 -0.70 10.39
CA HIS A 175 4.53 -0.98 11.77
C HIS A 175 5.50 0.05 12.34
N ALA A 176 6.46 0.51 11.53
CA ALA A 176 7.38 1.58 11.92
C ALA A 176 6.66 2.88 12.26
N LEU A 177 5.69 3.27 11.41
CA LEU A 177 4.90 4.48 11.60
C LEU A 177 4.06 4.40 12.87
N ALA A 178 3.34 3.28 13.04
CA ALA A 178 2.51 3.03 14.22
C ALA A 178 3.33 3.07 15.52
N LEU A 179 4.47 2.39 15.56
CA LEU A 179 5.37 2.42 16.73
C LEU A 179 5.90 3.81 16.99
N SER A 180 6.38 4.52 15.97
CA SER A 180 6.93 5.88 16.11
C SER A 180 5.88 6.84 16.66
N TYR A 181 4.66 6.80 16.13
CA TYR A 181 3.56 7.66 16.56
C TYR A 181 3.13 7.39 18.01
N HIS A 182 2.86 6.12 18.36
CA HIS A 182 2.43 5.77 19.70
C HIS A 182 3.55 5.88 20.74
N GLY A 183 4.80 5.61 20.34
CA GLY A 183 5.97 5.81 21.18
C GLY A 183 6.14 7.28 21.54
N GLN A 184 5.99 8.18 20.57
CA GLN A 184 5.98 9.63 20.82
C GLN A 184 4.88 10.04 21.80
N GLN A 185 3.64 9.59 21.58
CA GLN A 185 2.52 9.92 22.48
C GLN A 185 2.70 9.41 23.92
N MET A 186 3.39 8.28 24.08
CA MET A 186 3.63 7.64 25.38
C MET A 186 4.98 8.03 26.00
N ASN A 187 5.75 8.91 25.36
CA ASN A 187 7.12 9.28 25.76
C ASN A 187 8.07 8.06 25.89
N ILE A 188 7.92 7.08 25.01
CA ILE A 188 8.78 5.89 24.92
C ILE A 188 9.73 6.08 23.74
N PRO A 189 11.06 6.01 23.92
CA PRO A 189 12.00 6.09 22.81
C PRO A 189 11.79 4.95 21.81
N VAL A 190 11.73 5.28 20.52
CA VAL A 190 11.55 4.30 19.44
C VAL A 190 12.75 4.35 18.51
N THR A 191 13.37 3.19 18.29
CA THR A 191 14.34 2.99 17.21
C THR A 191 13.72 2.15 16.11
N VAL A 192 13.87 2.57 14.86
CA VAL A 192 13.41 1.81 13.71
C VAL A 192 14.57 1.53 12.78
N VAL A 193 14.79 0.25 12.49
CA VAL A 193 15.79 -0.18 11.52
C VAL A 193 15.12 -0.42 10.18
N MET A 194 15.62 0.23 9.15
CA MET A 194 15.11 0.13 7.77
C MET A 194 16.24 -0.24 6.81
N PRO A 195 15.97 -0.96 5.72
CA PRO A 195 16.95 -1.15 4.66
C PRO A 195 17.33 0.20 4.02
N VAL A 196 18.53 0.28 3.45
CA VAL A 196 19.04 1.52 2.81
C VAL A 196 18.21 1.97 1.61
N THR A 197 17.46 1.04 1.02
CA THR A 197 16.55 1.26 -0.12
C THR A 197 15.14 1.68 0.31
N ALA A 198 14.86 1.83 1.61
CA ALA A 198 13.55 2.23 2.09
C ALA A 198 13.11 3.60 1.52
N PRO A 199 11.83 3.77 1.15
CA PRO A 199 11.35 5.05 0.61
C PRO A 199 11.62 6.22 1.55
N LEU A 200 12.17 7.31 1.00
CA LEU A 200 12.58 8.49 1.77
C LEU A 200 11.42 9.08 2.58
N MET A 201 10.20 9.06 2.03
CA MET A 201 9.00 9.53 2.72
C MET A 201 8.76 8.78 4.04
N LYS A 202 8.91 7.45 4.05
CA LYS A 202 8.71 6.61 5.26
C LYS A 202 9.79 6.86 6.30
N ILE A 203 11.04 7.06 5.86
CA ILE A 203 12.17 7.45 6.73
C ILE A 203 11.90 8.81 7.37
N GLN A 204 11.53 9.81 6.57
CA GLN A 204 11.27 11.17 7.04
C GLN A 204 10.09 11.19 8.02
N PHE A 205 9.01 10.47 7.73
CA PHE A 205 7.85 10.45 8.61
C PHE A 205 8.18 9.86 9.99
N CYS A 206 8.90 8.73 10.06
CA CYS A 206 9.35 8.20 11.35
C CYS A 206 10.24 9.21 12.12
N ARG A 207 11.15 9.90 11.43
CA ARG A 207 11.99 10.96 12.05
C ARG A 207 11.16 12.14 12.57
N THR A 208 10.14 12.58 11.83
CA THR A 208 9.25 13.68 12.29
C THR A 208 8.44 13.29 13.53
N LEU A 209 8.19 12.00 13.73
CA LEU A 209 7.58 11.44 14.93
C LEU A 209 8.60 11.23 16.08
N GLY A 210 9.85 11.66 15.91
CA GLY A 210 10.89 11.56 16.94
C GLY A 210 11.56 10.19 17.05
N ALA A 211 11.31 9.26 16.11
CA ALA A 211 11.97 7.98 16.12
C ALA A 211 13.42 8.07 15.63
N ASN A 212 14.31 7.31 16.28
CA ASN A 212 15.67 7.10 15.84
C ASN A 212 15.69 6.12 14.65
N VAL A 213 15.91 6.62 13.43
CA VAL A 213 15.91 5.76 12.22
C VAL A 213 17.34 5.36 11.85
N ILE A 214 17.60 4.05 11.89
CA ILE A 214 18.86 3.43 11.48
C ILE A 214 18.68 2.80 10.11
N LEU A 215 19.50 3.19 9.13
CA LEU A 215 19.51 2.57 7.80
C LEU A 215 20.59 1.49 7.75
N LYS A 216 20.18 0.22 7.63
CA LYS A 216 21.10 -0.92 7.62
C LYS A 216 20.59 -2.06 6.74
N GLY A 217 21.49 -2.59 5.91
CA GLY A 217 21.22 -3.74 5.06
C GLY A 217 20.51 -3.39 3.75
N GLU A 218 20.61 -4.30 2.79
CA GLU A 218 19.93 -4.20 1.48
C GLU A 218 18.49 -4.71 1.54
N THR A 219 18.20 -5.57 2.51
CA THR A 219 16.90 -6.22 2.69
C THR A 219 16.37 -6.04 4.10
N ILE A 220 15.06 -6.24 4.27
CA ILE A 220 14.43 -6.20 5.60
C ILE A 220 14.93 -7.32 6.52
N ALA A 221 15.37 -8.46 5.96
CA ALA A 221 15.94 -9.57 6.72
C ALA A 221 17.26 -9.14 7.40
N VAL A 222 18.16 -8.50 6.66
CA VAL A 222 19.41 -7.97 7.21
C VAL A 222 19.16 -6.85 8.23
N ALA A 223 18.16 -5.99 7.97
CA ALA A 223 17.74 -4.98 8.94
C ALA A 223 17.19 -5.60 10.24
N LYS A 224 16.47 -6.73 10.15
CA LYS A 224 15.93 -7.48 11.29
C LYS A 224 17.03 -8.10 12.13
N GLU A 225 17.98 -8.78 11.51
CA GLU A 225 19.14 -9.35 12.20
C GLU A 225 19.91 -8.27 12.98
N PHE A 226 20.21 -7.14 12.32
CA PHE A 226 20.84 -6.00 12.99
C PHE A 226 20.00 -5.45 14.15
N ALA A 227 18.69 -5.30 13.96
CA ALA A 227 17.80 -4.79 14.98
C ALA A 227 17.77 -5.68 16.23
N LEU A 228 17.79 -7.01 16.06
CA LEU A 228 17.84 -7.96 17.16
C LEU A 228 19.17 -7.90 17.91
N LYS A 229 20.29 -7.85 17.19
CA LYS A 229 21.63 -7.65 17.81
C LYS A 229 21.71 -6.34 18.59
N HIS A 230 21.28 -5.25 17.97
CA HIS A 230 21.27 -3.93 18.58
C HIS A 230 20.34 -3.85 19.80
N ALA A 231 19.20 -4.55 19.77
CA ALA A 231 18.28 -4.65 20.90
C ALA A 231 18.98 -5.25 22.13
N THR A 232 19.70 -6.35 21.94
CA THR A 232 20.43 -7.04 23.00
C THR A 232 21.57 -6.17 23.54
N GLU A 233 22.38 -5.58 22.66
CA GLU A 233 23.53 -4.74 23.05
C GLU A 233 23.12 -3.47 23.83
N HIS A 234 21.96 -2.88 23.50
CA HIS A 234 21.50 -1.61 24.07
C HIS A 234 20.34 -1.75 25.06
N ASN A 235 20.01 -2.98 25.47
CA ASN A 235 18.89 -3.28 26.37
C ASN A 235 17.53 -2.71 25.91
N LEU A 236 17.28 -2.70 24.60
CA LEU A 236 16.01 -2.27 24.02
C LEU A 236 15.06 -3.47 23.90
N LYS A 237 13.75 -3.21 23.92
CA LYS A 237 12.76 -4.25 23.61
C LYS A 237 12.52 -4.33 22.11
N TYR A 238 12.83 -5.47 21.48
CA TYR A 238 12.38 -5.72 20.11
C TYR A 238 10.87 -5.91 20.07
N ILE A 239 10.18 -5.24 19.15
CA ILE A 239 8.73 -5.37 18.93
C ILE A 239 8.47 -5.92 17.53
N ASN A 240 8.24 -7.23 17.44
CA ASN A 240 7.87 -7.90 16.20
C ASN A 240 6.48 -7.43 15.73
N GLY A 241 6.39 -6.88 14.52
CA GLY A 241 5.17 -6.24 14.02
C GLY A 241 4.04 -7.16 13.55
N TYR A 242 4.19 -8.47 13.64
CA TYR A 242 3.12 -9.40 13.30
C TYR A 242 3.04 -10.64 14.19
N ASP A 243 4.08 -11.03 14.92
CA ASP A 243 4.08 -12.31 15.64
C ASP A 243 4.03 -12.22 17.18
N ALA A 244 4.26 -11.06 17.77
CA ALA A 244 4.16 -10.93 19.23
C ALA A 244 2.69 -10.98 19.69
N ILE A 245 2.40 -11.70 20.78
CA ILE A 245 1.03 -11.84 21.33
C ILE A 245 0.34 -10.49 21.55
N ASP A 246 1.05 -9.49 22.07
CA ASP A 246 0.48 -8.15 22.25
C ASP A 246 0.11 -7.50 20.90
N ILE A 247 0.91 -7.70 19.86
CA ILE A 247 0.57 -7.22 18.52
C ILE A 247 -0.72 -7.90 18.06
N LEU A 248 -0.80 -9.24 18.11
CA LEU A 248 -2.00 -9.99 17.71
C LEU A 248 -3.24 -9.56 18.50
N ALA A 249 -3.12 -9.41 19.82
CA ALA A 249 -4.19 -9.00 20.72
C ALA A 249 -4.76 -7.63 20.33
N GLY A 250 -3.89 -6.65 20.06
CA GLY A 250 -4.29 -5.35 19.56
C GLY A 250 -5.02 -5.46 18.22
N GLN A 251 -4.53 -6.28 17.29
CA GLN A 251 -5.19 -6.41 15.98
C GLN A 251 -6.57 -7.07 16.09
N GLY A 252 -6.72 -8.04 17.00
CA GLY A 252 -8.00 -8.72 17.25
C GLY A 252 -9.12 -7.80 17.71
N THR A 253 -8.81 -6.61 18.23
CA THR A 253 -9.82 -5.60 18.58
C THR A 253 -10.67 -5.17 17.38
N ILE A 254 -10.16 -5.31 16.16
CA ILE A 254 -10.92 -5.09 14.92
C ILE A 254 -12.09 -6.07 14.82
N GLY A 255 -11.89 -7.33 15.18
CA GLY A 255 -12.94 -8.35 15.17
C GLY A 255 -14.10 -7.97 16.11
N LEU A 256 -13.79 -7.47 17.31
CA LEU A 256 -14.79 -6.97 18.25
C LEU A 256 -15.59 -5.81 17.67
N GLU A 257 -14.90 -4.84 17.05
CA GLU A 257 -15.55 -3.69 16.44
C GLU A 257 -16.44 -4.08 15.25
N ILE A 258 -15.99 -5.02 14.41
CA ILE A 258 -16.78 -5.52 13.29
C ILE A 258 -18.07 -6.17 13.79
N LEU A 259 -17.99 -7.04 14.81
CA LEU A 259 -19.17 -7.72 15.37
C LEU A 259 -20.14 -6.76 16.05
N ASP A 260 -19.68 -5.64 16.59
CA ASP A 260 -20.55 -4.59 17.14
C ASP A 260 -21.20 -3.74 16.03
N GLN A 261 -20.43 -3.39 14.98
CA GLN A 261 -20.91 -2.52 13.89
C GLN A 261 -21.77 -3.26 12.86
N VAL A 262 -21.54 -4.56 12.69
CA VAL A 262 -22.24 -5.44 11.74
C VAL A 262 -22.58 -6.77 12.43
N PRO A 263 -23.58 -6.80 13.32
CA PRO A 263 -23.84 -7.96 14.17
C PRO A 263 -24.20 -9.23 13.39
N ASP A 264 -24.84 -9.11 12.24
CA ASP A 264 -25.28 -10.22 11.38
C ASP A 264 -24.34 -10.45 10.19
N VAL A 265 -23.04 -10.17 10.35
CA VAL A 265 -22.02 -10.50 9.33
C VAL A 265 -21.95 -12.01 9.11
N ASP A 266 -21.90 -12.44 7.86
CA ASP A 266 -21.72 -13.86 7.48
C ASP A 266 -20.24 -14.22 7.29
N ALA A 267 -19.46 -13.30 6.74
CA ALA A 267 -18.04 -13.51 6.42
C ALA A 267 -17.19 -12.25 6.56
N ILE A 268 -15.93 -12.42 6.97
CA ILE A 268 -14.92 -11.37 7.09
C ILE A 268 -13.70 -11.73 6.24
N LEU A 269 -13.36 -10.87 5.29
CA LEU A 269 -12.17 -10.99 4.44
C LEU A 269 -11.01 -10.23 5.06
N VAL A 270 -9.97 -10.96 5.47
CA VAL A 270 -8.83 -10.43 6.22
C VAL A 270 -7.56 -10.52 5.38
N PRO A 271 -6.87 -9.39 5.12
CA PRO A 271 -5.55 -9.42 4.47
C PRO A 271 -4.51 -10.18 5.32
N VAL A 272 -3.72 -11.01 4.67
CA VAL A 272 -2.72 -11.86 5.34
C VAL A 272 -1.33 -11.61 4.76
N GLY A 273 -0.37 -11.37 5.66
CA GLY A 273 1.06 -11.46 5.40
C GLY A 273 1.66 -12.36 6.48
N GLY A 274 2.32 -11.78 7.48
CA GLY A 274 2.86 -12.54 8.62
C GLY A 274 1.83 -13.20 9.57
N GLY A 275 0.53 -13.18 9.27
CA GLY A 275 -0.53 -13.87 10.04
C GLY A 275 -1.14 -13.11 11.24
N GLY A 276 -0.48 -12.10 11.79
CA GLY A 276 -0.92 -11.47 13.04
C GLY A 276 -2.32 -10.84 13.04
N LEU A 277 -2.73 -10.22 11.92
CA LEU A 277 -4.06 -9.61 11.78
C LEU A 277 -5.16 -10.67 11.79
N ILE A 278 -5.03 -11.69 10.94
CA ILE A 278 -6.02 -12.76 10.81
C ILE A 278 -6.10 -13.61 12.07
N ALA A 279 -4.97 -13.93 12.70
CA ALA A 279 -4.94 -14.68 13.95
C ALA A 279 -5.73 -13.96 15.06
N GLY A 280 -5.46 -12.65 15.25
CA GLY A 280 -6.17 -11.85 16.25
C GLY A 280 -7.67 -11.75 15.97
N ILE A 281 -8.06 -11.48 14.72
CA ILE A 281 -9.47 -11.36 14.34
C ILE A 281 -10.19 -12.70 14.47
N ALA A 282 -9.56 -13.80 14.05
CA ALA A 282 -10.16 -15.13 14.12
C ALA A 282 -10.48 -15.54 15.56
N VAL A 283 -9.57 -15.30 16.52
CA VAL A 283 -9.86 -15.56 17.95
C VAL A 283 -11.04 -14.72 18.44
N ALA A 284 -11.06 -13.41 18.15
CA ALA A 284 -12.16 -12.54 18.57
C ALA A 284 -13.50 -13.00 17.99
N VAL A 285 -13.53 -13.27 16.70
CA VAL A 285 -14.74 -13.59 15.95
C VAL A 285 -15.25 -14.98 16.31
N LYS A 286 -14.41 -16.01 16.24
CA LYS A 286 -14.83 -17.39 16.50
C LYS A 286 -15.23 -17.63 17.97
N THR A 287 -14.68 -16.87 18.91
CA THR A 287 -15.10 -16.95 20.32
C THR A 287 -16.51 -16.39 20.53
N LEU A 288 -16.86 -15.29 19.86
CA LEU A 288 -18.14 -14.61 20.06
C LEU A 288 -19.25 -15.09 19.12
N LYS A 289 -18.89 -15.41 17.87
CA LYS A 289 -19.79 -15.86 16.81
C LYS A 289 -19.08 -16.94 15.95
N PRO A 290 -19.06 -18.20 16.40
CA PRO A 290 -18.33 -19.28 15.72
C PRO A 290 -18.79 -19.55 14.29
N ASP A 291 -20.05 -19.24 13.97
CA ASP A 291 -20.65 -19.43 12.65
C ASP A 291 -20.20 -18.38 11.60
N VAL A 292 -19.57 -17.28 12.03
CA VAL A 292 -19.04 -16.27 11.11
C VAL A 292 -17.78 -16.80 10.44
N HIS A 293 -17.72 -16.71 9.12
CA HIS A 293 -16.59 -17.18 8.35
C HIS A 293 -15.46 -16.14 8.35
N VAL A 294 -14.21 -16.60 8.55
CA VAL A 294 -12.99 -15.79 8.51
C VAL A 294 -12.13 -16.27 7.36
N TYR A 295 -12.02 -15.44 6.32
CA TYR A 295 -11.31 -15.77 5.09
C TYR A 295 -10.01 -14.98 5.04
N GLY A 296 -8.88 -15.67 4.91
CA GLY A 296 -7.57 -15.05 4.70
C GLY A 296 -7.31 -14.75 3.24
N ILE A 297 -6.85 -13.54 2.92
CA ILE A 297 -6.55 -13.14 1.55
C ILE A 297 -5.07 -12.74 1.43
N GLU A 298 -4.34 -13.42 0.55
CA GLU A 298 -2.93 -13.19 0.23
C GLU A 298 -2.75 -12.73 -1.23
N ALA A 299 -1.63 -12.08 -1.52
CA ALA A 299 -1.20 -11.90 -2.90
C ALA A 299 -0.60 -13.22 -3.42
N GLU A 300 -0.94 -13.62 -4.65
CA GLU A 300 -0.38 -14.82 -5.30
C GLU A 300 1.14 -14.78 -5.43
N THR A 301 1.72 -13.57 -5.42
CA THR A 301 3.17 -13.33 -5.47
C THR A 301 3.90 -13.68 -4.16
N CYS A 302 3.19 -13.90 -3.05
CA CYS A 302 3.75 -14.32 -1.77
C CYS A 302 2.70 -15.08 -0.91
N PRO A 303 2.37 -16.34 -1.25
CA PRO A 303 1.32 -17.12 -0.58
C PRO A 303 1.82 -17.83 0.70
N SER A 304 2.58 -17.13 1.53
CA SER A 304 3.31 -17.71 2.67
C SER A 304 2.41 -18.38 3.71
N PHE A 305 1.24 -17.80 3.98
CA PHE A 305 0.29 -18.30 4.95
C PHE A 305 -0.48 -19.48 4.43
N THR A 306 -0.86 -19.47 3.15
CA THR A 306 -1.47 -20.62 2.47
C THR A 306 -0.57 -21.85 2.63
N GLU A 307 0.69 -21.76 2.23
CA GLU A 307 1.62 -22.90 2.29
C GLU A 307 1.86 -23.36 3.74
N ALA A 308 2.10 -22.44 4.68
CA ALA A 308 2.35 -22.78 6.08
C ALA A 308 1.12 -23.34 6.80
N TYR A 309 -0.09 -22.86 6.46
CA TYR A 309 -1.34 -23.32 7.06
C TYR A 309 -1.72 -24.72 6.58
N GLU A 310 -1.52 -25.04 5.30
CA GLU A 310 -1.76 -26.38 4.74
C GLU A 310 -0.81 -27.43 5.31
N ILE A 311 0.47 -27.08 5.45
CA ILE A 311 1.52 -27.97 5.94
C ILE A 311 1.53 -28.06 7.49
N GLY A 312 1.00 -27.05 8.18
CA GLY A 312 0.83 -27.02 9.63
C GLY A 312 2.07 -26.59 10.44
N HIS A 313 3.16 -26.17 9.78
CA HIS A 313 4.37 -25.62 10.41
C HIS A 313 4.96 -24.47 9.58
N ILE A 314 5.85 -23.69 10.20
CA ILE A 314 6.44 -22.50 9.56
C ILE A 314 7.38 -22.92 8.45
N ILE A 315 7.19 -22.33 7.28
CA ILE A 315 8.07 -22.45 6.12
C ILE A 315 8.35 -21.06 5.54
N THR A 316 9.39 -20.98 4.71
CA THR A 316 9.71 -19.75 3.98
C THR A 316 9.29 -19.93 2.53
N ALA A 317 8.23 -19.21 2.14
CA ALA A 317 7.71 -19.22 0.79
C ALA A 317 8.55 -18.35 -0.15
N GLN A 318 8.43 -18.62 -1.46
CA GLN A 318 8.98 -17.72 -2.46
C GLN A 318 8.17 -16.41 -2.49
N ALA A 319 8.86 -15.28 -2.41
CA ALA A 319 8.24 -13.96 -2.51
C ALA A 319 8.71 -13.22 -3.76
N LYS A 320 7.76 -12.60 -4.47
CA LYS A 320 8.00 -11.65 -5.57
C LYS A 320 7.47 -10.28 -5.18
N ALA A 321 7.86 -9.25 -5.96
CA ALA A 321 7.33 -7.91 -5.77
C ALA A 321 5.80 -7.90 -5.99
N SER A 322 5.09 -7.16 -5.14
CA SER A 322 3.62 -7.05 -5.15
C SER A 322 3.18 -5.61 -4.94
N LEU A 323 2.02 -5.24 -5.50
CA LEU A 323 1.26 -4.05 -5.11
C LEU A 323 0.80 -4.11 -3.65
N ALA A 324 0.64 -5.32 -3.09
CA ALA A 324 0.39 -5.57 -1.68
C ALA A 324 1.71 -5.77 -0.92
N ASP A 325 2.60 -4.78 -0.95
CA ASP A 325 3.93 -4.81 -0.33
C ASP A 325 3.90 -5.17 1.17
N GLY A 326 2.90 -4.67 1.91
CA GLY A 326 2.69 -4.99 3.32
C GLY A 326 2.31 -6.45 3.61
N LEU A 327 1.91 -7.22 2.59
CA LEU A 327 1.57 -8.64 2.68
C LEU A 327 2.70 -9.56 2.20
N ALA A 328 3.72 -9.03 1.52
CA ALA A 328 4.86 -9.78 0.99
C ALA A 328 5.84 -10.21 2.09
N VAL A 329 5.37 -11.05 3.01
CA VAL A 329 6.11 -11.57 4.16
C VAL A 329 6.38 -13.07 3.90
N PRO A 330 7.59 -13.48 3.49
CA PRO A 330 7.85 -14.85 3.04
C PRO A 330 7.77 -15.90 4.17
N THR A 331 7.85 -15.49 5.43
CA THR A 331 7.82 -16.39 6.59
C THR A 331 6.76 -15.91 7.56
N VAL A 332 5.74 -16.75 7.79
CA VAL A 332 4.65 -16.48 8.74
C VAL A 332 5.18 -16.51 10.17
N GLY A 333 4.52 -15.77 11.06
CA GLY A 333 4.80 -15.83 12.49
C GLY A 333 4.38 -17.16 13.13
N GLY A 334 5.17 -17.68 14.06
CA GLY A 334 4.90 -18.95 14.75
C GLY A 334 3.70 -18.86 15.69
N ASN A 335 3.65 -17.80 16.50
CA ASN A 335 2.50 -17.54 17.38
C ASN A 335 1.24 -17.28 16.54
N SER A 336 1.40 -16.58 15.41
CA SER A 336 0.31 -16.29 14.48
C SER A 336 -0.28 -17.55 13.88
N LEU A 337 0.56 -18.45 13.37
CA LEU A 337 0.14 -19.72 12.80
C LEU A 337 -0.52 -20.60 13.87
N GLU A 338 0.11 -20.77 15.03
CA GLU A 338 -0.43 -21.57 16.14
C GLU A 338 -1.79 -21.04 16.63
N THR A 339 -1.93 -19.72 16.70
CA THR A 339 -3.19 -19.07 17.07
C THR A 339 -4.28 -19.31 16.03
N ALA A 340 -3.94 -19.25 14.74
CA ALA A 340 -4.91 -19.36 13.65
C ALA A 340 -5.41 -20.80 13.40
N LYS A 341 -4.67 -21.83 13.86
CA LYS A 341 -5.01 -23.25 13.64
C LYS A 341 -6.47 -23.56 14.02
N GLY A 342 -7.22 -24.05 13.03
CA GLY A 342 -8.61 -24.46 13.20
C GLY A 342 -9.62 -23.32 13.33
N LEU A 343 -9.19 -22.06 13.19
CA LEU A 343 -10.07 -20.89 13.26
C LEU A 343 -10.33 -20.23 11.89
N ILE A 344 -9.54 -20.58 10.86
CA ILE A 344 -9.63 -20.00 9.52
C ILE A 344 -10.42 -20.94 8.62
N ASP A 345 -11.49 -20.42 8.00
CA ASP A 345 -12.39 -21.22 7.17
C ASP A 345 -11.85 -21.41 5.75
N LYS A 346 -11.15 -20.41 5.21
CA LYS A 346 -10.58 -20.45 3.86
C LYS A 346 -9.41 -19.47 3.70
N VAL A 347 -8.38 -19.85 2.95
CA VAL A 347 -7.30 -18.94 2.52
C VAL A 347 -7.35 -18.82 0.99
N ILE A 348 -7.20 -17.61 0.48
CA ILE A 348 -7.39 -17.27 -0.94
C ILE A 348 -6.23 -16.41 -1.40
N THR A 349 -5.69 -16.74 -2.57
CA THR A 349 -4.71 -15.91 -3.26
C THR A 349 -5.35 -15.11 -4.39
N VAL A 350 -4.87 -13.88 -4.60
CA VAL A 350 -5.35 -12.97 -5.65
C VAL A 350 -4.22 -12.45 -6.52
N LYS A 351 -4.54 -12.17 -7.79
CA LYS A 351 -3.59 -11.69 -8.79
C LYS A 351 -3.28 -10.20 -8.63
N GLU A 352 -2.11 -9.79 -9.10
CA GLU A 352 -1.69 -8.38 -9.11
C GLU A 352 -2.65 -7.49 -9.92
N GLU A 353 -3.18 -8.01 -11.03
CA GLU A 353 -4.18 -7.33 -11.85
C GLU A 353 -5.47 -7.07 -11.07
N SER A 354 -5.92 -8.06 -10.28
CA SER A 354 -7.11 -7.95 -9.43
C SER A 354 -6.90 -6.95 -8.30
N ILE A 355 -5.69 -6.90 -7.72
CA ILE A 355 -5.31 -5.90 -6.70
C ILE A 355 -5.36 -4.50 -7.31
N ALA A 356 -4.78 -4.30 -8.50
CA ALA A 356 -4.80 -3.00 -9.20
C ALA A 356 -6.23 -2.54 -9.52
N LEU A 357 -7.07 -3.45 -10.04
CA LEU A 357 -8.48 -3.17 -10.31
C LEU A 357 -9.24 -2.83 -9.01
N SER A 358 -8.96 -3.53 -7.92
CA SER A 358 -9.57 -3.25 -6.61
C SER A 358 -9.21 -1.85 -6.08
N ILE A 359 -7.94 -1.46 -6.15
CA ILE A 359 -7.49 -0.10 -5.80
C ILE A 359 -8.25 0.93 -6.63
N LEU A 360 -8.36 0.72 -7.95
CA LEU A 360 -9.09 1.62 -8.84
C LEU A 360 -10.58 1.72 -8.44
N ARG A 361 -11.25 0.61 -8.14
CA ARG A 361 -12.66 0.62 -7.72
C ARG A 361 -12.87 1.32 -6.38
N LEU A 362 -11.99 1.12 -5.41
CA LEU A 362 -12.06 1.82 -4.11
C LEU A 362 -11.86 3.33 -4.30
N LEU A 363 -10.95 3.73 -5.18
CA LEU A 363 -10.76 5.15 -5.51
C LEU A 363 -11.99 5.75 -6.21
N GLU A 364 -12.55 5.05 -7.20
CA GLU A 364 -13.69 5.54 -7.99
C GLU A 364 -15.00 5.57 -7.21
N VAL A 365 -15.26 4.55 -6.41
CA VAL A 365 -16.56 4.34 -5.76
C VAL A 365 -16.55 4.84 -4.32
N GLU A 366 -15.55 4.42 -3.53
CA GLU A 366 -15.46 4.77 -2.11
C GLU A 366 -14.75 6.10 -1.85
N LYS A 367 -14.13 6.69 -2.89
CA LYS A 367 -13.24 7.86 -2.78
C LYS A 367 -12.12 7.62 -1.75
N ALA A 368 -11.66 6.37 -1.68
CA ALA A 368 -10.67 5.92 -0.72
C ALA A 368 -9.33 5.66 -1.41
N VAL A 369 -8.26 6.25 -0.85
CA VAL A 369 -6.89 5.92 -1.23
C VAL A 369 -6.43 4.78 -0.33
N VAL A 370 -6.28 3.59 -0.91
CA VAL A 370 -6.00 2.34 -0.21
C VAL A 370 -4.76 1.70 -0.84
N GLU A 371 -3.87 1.17 -0.02
CA GLU A 371 -2.70 0.42 -0.50
C GLU A 371 -3.09 -0.99 -0.94
N GLY A 372 -2.21 -1.72 -1.66
CA GLY A 372 -2.57 -3.04 -2.19
C GLY A 372 -3.01 -4.02 -1.10
N GLY A 373 -2.35 -4.02 0.06
CA GLY A 373 -2.71 -4.85 1.20
C GLY A 373 -4.10 -4.53 1.79
N GLY A 374 -4.60 -3.30 1.64
CA GLY A 374 -5.97 -2.95 2.02
C GLY A 374 -7.00 -3.28 0.94
N ALA A 375 -6.56 -3.48 -0.31
CA ALA A 375 -7.43 -3.73 -1.44
C ALA A 375 -7.69 -5.23 -1.73
N VAL A 376 -6.90 -6.14 -1.15
CA VAL A 376 -6.97 -7.58 -1.47
C VAL A 376 -8.34 -8.22 -1.23
N GLY A 377 -9.07 -7.81 -0.19
CA GLY A 377 -10.39 -8.36 0.10
C GLY A 377 -11.40 -8.10 -1.02
N LEU A 378 -11.43 -6.88 -1.56
CA LEU A 378 -12.25 -6.58 -2.74
C LEU A 378 -11.67 -7.23 -4.01
N ALA A 379 -10.35 -7.37 -4.12
CA ALA A 379 -9.74 -8.08 -5.25
C ALA A 379 -10.23 -9.54 -5.33
N ALA A 380 -10.34 -10.25 -4.21
CA ALA A 380 -10.85 -11.62 -4.16
C ALA A 380 -12.30 -11.72 -4.63
N ILE A 381 -13.12 -10.73 -4.30
CA ILE A 381 -14.52 -10.64 -4.76
C ILE A 381 -14.57 -10.39 -6.27
N LEU A 382 -13.81 -9.40 -6.76
CA LEU A 382 -13.80 -9.02 -8.19
C LEU A 382 -13.23 -10.13 -9.08
N GLU A 383 -12.27 -10.92 -8.58
CA GLU A 383 -11.72 -12.08 -9.29
C GLU A 383 -12.66 -13.30 -9.23
N GLY A 384 -13.75 -13.24 -8.45
CA GLY A 384 -14.72 -14.33 -8.35
C GLY A 384 -14.24 -15.52 -7.51
N LYS A 385 -13.36 -15.30 -6.53
CA LYS A 385 -12.80 -16.36 -5.66
C LYS A 385 -13.72 -16.78 -4.51
N VAL A 386 -14.80 -16.03 -4.30
CA VAL A 386 -15.78 -16.22 -3.22
C VAL A 386 -17.24 -16.22 -3.73
N PRO A 387 -17.59 -16.99 -4.77
CA PRO A 387 -18.95 -17.01 -5.32
C PRO A 387 -20.01 -17.45 -4.29
N GLU A 388 -19.61 -18.26 -3.31
CA GLU A 388 -20.48 -18.72 -2.21
C GLU A 388 -20.98 -17.59 -1.30
N LEU A 389 -20.34 -16.41 -1.33
CA LEU A 389 -20.73 -15.27 -0.52
C LEU A 389 -21.79 -14.37 -1.19
N LYS A 390 -22.27 -14.71 -2.41
CA LYS A 390 -23.37 -13.96 -3.03
C LYS A 390 -24.63 -13.99 -2.16
N GLY A 391 -25.27 -12.83 -2.03
CA GLY A 391 -26.44 -12.62 -1.16
C GLY A 391 -26.12 -12.57 0.34
N LYS A 392 -24.85 -12.69 0.74
CA LYS A 392 -24.39 -12.65 2.13
C LYS A 392 -23.91 -11.28 2.55
N LYS A 393 -23.84 -11.05 3.86
CA LYS A 393 -23.24 -9.87 4.47
C LYS A 393 -21.75 -10.09 4.69
N VAL A 394 -20.93 -9.35 3.95
CA VAL A 394 -19.48 -9.55 3.90
C VAL A 394 -18.77 -8.29 4.36
N VAL A 395 -17.83 -8.42 5.28
CA VAL A 395 -16.95 -7.32 5.69
C VAL A 395 -15.57 -7.53 5.07
N SER A 396 -15.09 -6.55 4.31
CA SER A 396 -13.72 -6.51 3.80
C SER A 396 -12.90 -5.45 4.56
N ILE A 397 -11.71 -5.83 5.03
CA ILE A 397 -10.86 -4.92 5.82
C ILE A 397 -9.96 -4.12 4.89
N LEU A 398 -10.17 -2.81 4.85
CA LEU A 398 -9.29 -1.86 4.17
C LEU A 398 -8.13 -1.51 5.11
N SER A 399 -7.16 -2.43 5.19
CA SER A 399 -6.14 -2.50 6.25
C SER A 399 -5.18 -1.30 6.31
N GLY A 400 -4.90 -0.64 5.19
CA GLY A 400 -4.02 0.53 5.14
C GLY A 400 -4.13 1.36 3.87
N GLY A 401 -3.60 2.58 3.93
CA GLY A 401 -3.65 3.58 2.85
C GLY A 401 -2.29 4.21 2.52
N ASN A 402 -1.19 3.65 3.01
CA ASN A 402 0.16 4.22 2.87
C ASN A 402 0.81 3.85 1.53
N ILE A 403 0.13 4.17 0.44
CA ILE A 403 0.59 3.97 -0.93
C ILE A 403 1.37 5.18 -1.44
N ASP A 404 2.54 4.94 -2.03
CA ASP A 404 3.32 6.00 -2.69
C ASP A 404 2.57 6.52 -3.92
N THR A 405 2.64 7.83 -4.18
CA THR A 405 1.90 8.46 -5.30
C THR A 405 2.27 7.88 -6.67
N THR A 406 3.52 7.47 -6.86
CA THR A 406 3.95 6.84 -8.13
C THR A 406 3.42 5.42 -8.26
N VAL A 407 3.32 4.68 -7.15
CA VAL A 407 2.71 3.34 -7.11
C VAL A 407 1.21 3.43 -7.32
N LEU A 408 0.55 4.43 -6.74
CA LEU A 408 -0.87 4.71 -6.97
C LEU A 408 -1.14 5.01 -8.44
N GLY A 409 -0.34 5.89 -9.07
CA GLY A 409 -0.47 6.19 -10.50
C GLY A 409 -0.35 4.95 -11.39
N ARG A 410 0.66 4.11 -11.15
CA ARG A 410 0.83 2.84 -11.86
C ARG A 410 -0.30 1.85 -11.60
N SER A 411 -0.86 1.84 -10.39
CA SER A 411 -2.00 0.98 -10.02
C SER A 411 -3.26 1.41 -10.76
N ILE A 412 -3.49 2.72 -10.90
CA ILE A 412 -4.61 3.27 -11.70
C ILE A 412 -4.45 2.87 -13.16
N GLU A 413 -3.26 3.05 -13.76
CA GLU A 413 -3.03 2.67 -15.17
C GLU A 413 -3.24 1.17 -15.40
N ARG A 414 -2.71 0.31 -14.52
CA ARG A 414 -2.94 -1.15 -14.59
C ARG A 414 -4.41 -1.50 -14.42
N GLY A 415 -5.10 -0.87 -13.46
CA GLY A 415 -6.53 -1.09 -13.23
C GLY A 415 -7.36 -0.68 -14.45
N LEU A 416 -7.04 0.46 -15.09
CA LEU A 416 -7.70 0.91 -16.33
C LEU A 416 -7.45 -0.07 -17.48
N ALA A 417 -6.25 -0.63 -17.57
CA ALA A 417 -5.93 -1.65 -18.58
C ALA A 417 -6.74 -2.93 -18.39
N VAL A 418 -6.83 -3.44 -17.16
CA VAL A 418 -7.65 -4.62 -16.82
C VAL A 418 -9.13 -4.39 -17.14
N ASP A 419 -9.62 -3.16 -16.95
CA ASP A 419 -10.99 -2.76 -17.22
C ASP A 419 -11.28 -2.49 -18.72
N GLY A 420 -10.27 -2.63 -19.58
CA GLY A 420 -10.31 -2.31 -21.01
C GLY A 420 -10.40 -0.82 -21.31
N ARG A 421 -10.31 0.06 -20.30
CA ARG A 421 -10.38 1.52 -20.47
C ARG A 421 -9.05 2.14 -20.92
N LEU A 422 -7.97 1.37 -20.88
CA LEU A 422 -6.68 1.71 -21.46
C LEU A 422 -6.18 0.50 -22.25
N ILE A 423 -5.90 0.65 -23.53
CA ILE A 423 -5.46 -0.44 -24.39
C ILE A 423 -4.17 -0.10 -25.11
N ARG A 424 -3.43 -1.14 -25.51
CA ARG A 424 -2.31 -1.00 -26.44
C ARG A 424 -2.64 -1.72 -27.75
N LEU A 425 -2.56 -1.00 -28.84
CA LEU A 425 -2.80 -1.48 -30.20
C LEU A 425 -1.49 -1.44 -30.98
N GLU A 426 -1.19 -2.49 -31.76
CA GLU A 426 -0.20 -2.45 -32.82
C GLU A 426 -0.91 -2.63 -34.17
N VAL A 427 -0.72 -1.68 -35.09
CA VAL A 427 -1.32 -1.72 -36.42
C VAL A 427 -0.26 -1.45 -37.47
N VAL A 428 -0.19 -2.27 -38.52
CA VAL A 428 0.66 -2.00 -39.68
C VAL A 428 -0.14 -1.19 -40.70
N VAL A 429 0.36 -0.01 -41.07
CA VAL A 429 -0.28 0.90 -42.04
C VAL A 429 0.68 1.28 -43.15
N SER A 430 0.17 1.84 -44.25
CA SER A 430 1.01 2.37 -45.32
C SER A 430 1.89 3.53 -44.84
N ASP A 431 3.17 3.53 -45.21
CA ASP A 431 4.12 4.63 -44.93
C ASP A 431 4.06 5.76 -45.98
N ARG A 432 2.99 5.80 -46.78
CA ARG A 432 2.70 6.90 -47.71
C ARG A 432 2.06 8.08 -46.95
N PRO A 433 2.16 9.32 -47.48
CA PRO A 433 1.43 10.45 -46.94
C PRO A 433 -0.06 10.12 -46.75
N GLY A 434 -0.55 10.22 -45.51
CA GLY A 434 -1.93 9.93 -45.15
C GLY A 434 -2.17 8.62 -44.39
N GLY A 435 -1.26 7.62 -44.41
CA GLY A 435 -1.54 6.32 -43.79
C GLY A 435 -1.78 6.38 -42.28
N ILE A 436 -0.93 7.10 -41.54
CA ILE A 436 -1.15 7.33 -40.10
C ILE A 436 -2.35 8.27 -39.85
N ALA A 437 -2.61 9.22 -40.76
CA ALA A 437 -3.75 10.12 -40.65
C ALA A 437 -5.09 9.36 -40.77
N GLU A 438 -5.17 8.37 -41.66
CA GLU A 438 -6.32 7.49 -41.81
C GLU A 438 -6.54 6.63 -40.56
N LEU A 439 -5.49 6.04 -40.00
CA LEU A 439 -5.57 5.25 -38.77
C LEU A 439 -6.06 6.10 -37.59
N THR A 440 -5.46 7.27 -37.37
CA THR A 440 -5.84 8.16 -36.27
C THR A 440 -7.26 8.70 -36.44
N SER A 441 -7.67 9.02 -37.67
CA SER A 441 -9.05 9.41 -38.00
C SER A 441 -10.05 8.28 -37.73
N THR A 442 -9.69 7.05 -38.09
CA THR A 442 -10.52 5.85 -37.83
C THR A 442 -10.71 5.63 -36.32
N ILE A 443 -9.63 5.69 -35.54
CA ILE A 443 -9.70 5.56 -34.07
C ILE A 443 -10.55 6.68 -33.45
N ALA A 444 -10.41 7.92 -33.94
CA ALA A 444 -11.23 9.05 -33.50
C ALA A 444 -12.72 8.84 -33.82
N HIS A 445 -13.06 8.35 -35.02
CA HIS A 445 -14.44 8.02 -35.39
C HIS A 445 -15.05 6.89 -34.55
N LEU A 446 -14.22 5.94 -34.11
CA LEU A 446 -14.64 4.89 -33.19
C LEU A 446 -14.86 5.45 -31.76
N GLY A 447 -14.36 6.64 -31.46
CA GLY A 447 -14.58 7.32 -30.18
C GLY A 447 -13.53 7.00 -29.12
N ALA A 448 -12.36 6.48 -29.52
CA ALA A 448 -11.21 6.30 -28.64
C ALA A 448 -10.28 7.52 -28.67
N SER A 449 -9.66 7.82 -27.53
CA SER A 449 -8.70 8.93 -27.40
C SER A 449 -7.28 8.37 -27.40
N ILE A 450 -6.40 8.90 -28.25
CA ILE A 450 -5.01 8.46 -28.34
C ILE A 450 -4.18 9.19 -27.28
N LYS A 451 -3.56 8.43 -26.37
CA LYS A 451 -2.66 8.94 -25.34
C LYS A 451 -1.22 9.04 -25.86
N ASP A 452 -0.74 7.97 -26.49
CA ASP A 452 0.59 7.90 -27.08
C ASP A 452 0.55 7.19 -28.44
N ILE A 453 1.44 7.61 -29.33
CA ILE A 453 1.64 7.00 -30.65
C ILE A 453 3.13 6.88 -30.97
N PHE A 454 3.56 5.69 -31.34
CA PHE A 454 4.94 5.39 -31.74
C PHE A 454 4.93 4.71 -33.10
N HIS A 455 5.90 5.04 -33.95
CA HIS A 455 6.05 4.41 -35.25
C HIS A 455 7.44 3.77 -35.38
N GLU A 456 7.48 2.56 -35.92
CA GLU A 456 8.70 1.76 -36.07
C GLU A 456 8.80 1.30 -37.53
N ARG A 457 9.93 1.59 -38.18
CA ARG A 457 10.20 1.23 -39.59
C ARG A 457 11.30 0.16 -39.73
N ALA A 458 12.31 0.22 -38.87
CA ALA A 458 13.55 -0.55 -39.01
C ALA A 458 13.39 -2.06 -38.77
N TRP A 459 12.32 -2.48 -38.08
CA TRP A 459 12.12 -3.88 -37.63
C TRP A 459 10.87 -4.52 -38.23
N ILE A 460 10.39 -4.02 -39.38
CA ILE A 460 9.26 -4.59 -40.10
C ILE A 460 9.78 -5.66 -41.06
N SER A 461 9.28 -6.88 -40.92
CA SER A 461 9.66 -8.03 -41.75
C SER A 461 8.83 -8.19 -43.03
N THR A 462 7.79 -7.37 -43.23
CA THR A 462 6.81 -7.55 -44.31
C THR A 462 7.15 -6.80 -45.59
N ASP A 463 7.45 -5.49 -45.55
CA ASP A 463 8.02 -4.70 -46.68
C ASP A 463 8.48 -3.28 -46.24
N VAL A 464 9.11 -2.53 -47.15
CA VAL A 464 9.64 -1.15 -46.93
C VAL A 464 8.61 -0.02 -47.12
N PHE A 465 7.38 -0.33 -47.53
CA PHE A 465 6.30 0.64 -47.79
C PHE A 465 5.27 0.71 -46.67
N HIS A 466 5.48 -0.04 -45.58
CA HIS A 466 4.64 -0.04 -44.41
C HIS A 466 5.37 0.44 -43.16
N VAL A 467 4.60 0.93 -42.20
CA VAL A 467 5.07 1.34 -40.89
C VAL A 467 4.22 0.67 -39.82
N LYS A 468 4.85 0.12 -38.78
CA LYS A 468 4.15 -0.41 -37.61
C LYS A 468 3.91 0.74 -36.65
N VAL A 469 2.65 0.95 -36.30
CA VAL A 469 2.21 2.00 -35.37
C VAL A 469 1.75 1.34 -34.09
N LYS A 470 2.37 1.70 -32.97
CA LYS A 470 1.98 1.30 -31.62
C LYS A 470 1.22 2.46 -30.98
N ILE A 471 0.01 2.21 -30.54
CA ILE A 471 -0.91 3.21 -30.00
C ILE A 471 -1.29 2.80 -28.58
N ILE A 472 -1.22 3.75 -27.65
CA ILE A 472 -1.88 3.64 -26.35
C ILE A 472 -3.13 4.51 -26.44
N ALA A 473 -4.30 3.92 -26.22
CA ALA A 473 -5.58 4.60 -26.35
C ALA A 473 -6.48 4.37 -25.14
N GLU A 474 -7.25 5.39 -24.78
CA GLU A 474 -8.32 5.32 -23.80
C GLU A 474 -9.63 4.92 -24.47
N THR A 475 -10.35 4.00 -23.83
CA THR A 475 -11.64 3.50 -24.33
C THR A 475 -12.72 3.58 -23.25
N ARG A 476 -13.93 3.11 -23.58
CA ARG A 476 -15.09 3.12 -22.68
C ARG A 476 -15.23 1.81 -21.89
N GLY A 477 -14.32 0.86 -22.10
CA GLY A 477 -14.36 -0.47 -21.51
C GLY A 477 -14.39 -1.56 -22.58
N LYS A 478 -14.50 -2.81 -22.13
CA LYS A 478 -14.27 -4.00 -22.95
C LYS A 478 -15.12 -4.09 -24.23
N GLU A 479 -16.41 -3.76 -24.16
CA GLU A 479 -17.29 -3.78 -25.36
C GLU A 479 -16.80 -2.81 -26.44
N HIS A 480 -16.35 -1.60 -26.03
CA HIS A 480 -15.80 -0.62 -26.94
C HIS A 480 -14.45 -1.07 -27.53
N VAL A 481 -13.65 -1.82 -26.75
CA VAL A 481 -12.41 -2.43 -27.24
C VAL A 481 -12.71 -3.44 -28.35
N ASP A 482 -13.71 -4.30 -28.15
CA ASP A 482 -14.13 -5.31 -29.14
C ASP A 482 -14.64 -4.66 -30.44
N GLU A 483 -15.40 -3.55 -30.32
CA GLU A 483 -15.82 -2.72 -31.45
C GLU A 483 -14.63 -2.16 -32.24
N ILE A 484 -13.65 -1.57 -31.54
CA ILE A 484 -12.44 -1.00 -32.15
C ILE A 484 -11.63 -2.08 -32.87
N GLU A 485 -11.38 -3.21 -32.20
CA GLU A 485 -10.60 -4.31 -32.77
C GLU A 485 -11.27 -4.86 -34.03
N THR A 486 -12.59 -5.07 -33.98
CA THR A 486 -13.38 -5.57 -35.13
C THR A 486 -13.35 -4.58 -36.30
N ALA A 487 -13.46 -3.28 -36.04
CA ALA A 487 -13.41 -2.26 -37.08
C ALA A 487 -12.02 -2.16 -37.73
N LEU A 488 -10.95 -2.17 -36.91
CA LEU A 488 -9.58 -2.08 -37.41
C LEU A 488 -9.19 -3.32 -38.23
N LYS A 489 -9.57 -4.53 -37.81
CA LYS A 489 -9.28 -5.78 -38.55
C LYS A 489 -10.00 -5.86 -39.91
N LYS A 490 -11.02 -5.05 -40.15
CA LYS A 490 -11.66 -4.96 -41.49
C LYS A 490 -10.89 -4.05 -42.45
N ILE A 491 -10.05 -3.17 -41.93
CA ILE A 491 -9.33 -2.14 -42.68
C ILE A 491 -7.85 -2.53 -42.84
N TYR A 492 -7.27 -3.13 -41.80
CA TYR A 492 -5.85 -3.44 -41.71
C TYR A 492 -5.63 -4.94 -41.48
N ASP A 493 -4.69 -5.52 -42.23
CA ASP A 493 -4.40 -6.97 -42.17
C ASP A 493 -3.70 -7.40 -40.87
N ASN A 494 -2.93 -6.49 -40.25
CA ASN A 494 -2.11 -6.78 -39.08
C ASN A 494 -2.48 -5.85 -37.92
N VAL A 495 -3.46 -6.28 -37.13
CA VAL A 495 -3.91 -5.60 -35.90
C VAL A 495 -3.69 -6.53 -34.71
N VAL A 496 -2.88 -6.09 -33.75
CA VAL A 496 -2.65 -6.79 -32.49
C VAL A 496 -3.12 -5.90 -31.33
N LEU A 497 -4.05 -6.41 -30.53
CA LEU A 497 -4.53 -5.78 -29.31
C LEU A 497 -3.86 -6.44 -28.10
N HIS A 498 -3.47 -5.64 -27.12
CA HIS A 498 -2.83 -6.07 -25.88
C HIS A 498 -3.54 -5.52 -24.65
#